data_AF-A0A348UT77-F1
#
_entry.id   AF-A0A348UT77-F1
#
_cell.length_a   1.000
_cell.length_b   1.000
_cell.length_c   1.000
_cell.angle_alpha   90.00
_cell.angle_beta   90.00
_cell.angle_gamma   90.00
#
_symmetry.space_group_name_H-M   'P 1'
#
loop_
_entity.id
_entity.type
_entity.pdbx_description
1 polymer ?
#
loop_
_entity_poly.entity_id
_entity_poly.type
_entity_poly.pdbx_seq_one_letter_code
_entity_poly.pdbx_strand_id
1 'polypeptide(L)' 'MLKKKCDINIERTIELAYEMIELAQTGYEHHEDPHCGILYGILLDTGYKILDLAQKEKQAHILKGWWLESIDKGII' A
#
# COMPACT_ATOMS: atom_id res chain seq x y z
N MET A 1 -9.93 15.33 -15.86
CA MET A 1 -10.60 15.44 -14.55
C MET A 1 -9.55 15.22 -13.45
N LEU A 2 -9.62 15.95 -12.34
CA LEU A 2 -8.71 15.76 -11.21
C LEU A 2 -9.05 14.47 -10.47
N LYS A 3 -8.01 13.74 -10.05
CA LYS A 3 -8.12 12.54 -9.23
C LYS A 3 -8.86 12.85 -7.92
N LYS A 4 -9.76 11.97 -7.50
CA LYS A 4 -10.52 12.18 -6.26
C LYS A 4 -9.56 12.06 -5.08
N LYS A 5 -9.75 12.88 -4.04
CA LYS A 5 -8.94 12.81 -2.80
C LYS A 5 -8.98 11.42 -2.16
N CYS A 6 -10.09 10.70 -2.30
CA CYS A 6 -10.23 9.32 -1.84
C CYS A 6 -9.28 8.36 -2.59
N ASP A 7 -9.21 8.46 -3.93
CA ASP A 7 -8.32 7.62 -4.75
C ASP A 7 -6.84 7.87 -4.42
N ILE A 8 -6.48 9.13 -4.15
CA ILE A 8 -5.12 9.50 -3.69
C ILE A 8 -4.81 8.81 -2.36
N ASN A 9 -5.76 8.81 -1.42
CA ASN A 9 -5.54 8.16 -0.13
C ASN A 9 -5.41 6.64 -0.28
N ILE A 10 -6.19 6.00 -1.16
CA ILE A 10 -6.07 4.57 -1.45
C ILE A 10 -4.69 4.24 -2.01
N GLU A 11 -4.17 5.05 -2.94
CA GLU A 11 -2.79 4.86 -3.44
C GLU A 11 -1.75 5.03 -2.35
N ARG A 12 -1.85 6.08 -1.53
CA ARG A 12 -0.92 6.28 -0.42
C ARG A 12 -0.98 5.16 0.60
N THR A 13 -2.15 4.53 0.79
CA THR A 13 -2.28 3.33 1.64
C THR A 13 -1.57 2.12 1.02
N ILE A 14 -1.63 1.95 -0.30
CA ILE A 14 -0.89 0.89 -1.01
C ILE A 14 0.62 1.13 -0.88
N GLU A 15 1.08 2.37 -1.10
CA GLU A 15 2.49 2.76 -0.92
C GLU A 15 2.97 2.49 0.51
N LEU A 16 2.21 2.93 1.51
CA LEU A 16 2.53 2.67 2.92
C LEU A 16 2.59 1.17 3.23
N ALA A 17 1.69 0.36 2.66
CA ALA A 17 1.71 -1.08 2.87
C ALA A 17 2.98 -1.73 2.31
N TYR A 18 3.49 -1.26 1.17
CA TYR A 18 4.79 -1.71 0.65
C TYR A 18 5.94 -1.29 1.55
N GLU A 19 5.96 -0.04 2.03
CA GLU A 19 6.98 0.44 2.99
C GLU A 19 6.97 -0.41 4.27
N MET A 20 5.78 -0.78 4.78
CA MET A 20 5.65 -1.69 5.94
C MET A 20 6.25 -3.06 5.68
N ILE A 21 6.00 -3.65 4.50
CA ILE A 21 6.51 -4.97 4.12
C ILE A 21 8.04 -4.95 3.99
N GLU A 22 8.59 -3.95 3.31
CA GLU A 22 10.04 -3.78 3.12
C GLU A 22 10.76 -3.57 4.47
N LEU A 23 10.20 -2.71 5.32
CA LEU A 23 10.74 -2.47 6.66
C LEU A 23 10.67 -3.73 7.52
N ALA A 24 9.59 -4.50 7.44
CA ALA A 24 9.46 -5.73 8.19
C ALA A 24 10.47 -6.79 7.76
N GLN A 25 10.72 -6.94 6.45
CA GLN A 25 11.71 -7.87 5.92
C GLN A 25 13.13 -7.48 6.38
N THR A 26 13.50 -6.22 6.16
CA THR A 26 14.81 -5.68 6.57
C THR A 26 15.02 -5.79 8.09
N GLY A 27 13.99 -5.44 8.86
CA GLY A 27 14.01 -5.55 10.31
C GLY A 27 14.16 -6.99 10.79
N TYR A 28 13.45 -7.93 10.17
CA TYR A 28 13.54 -9.35 10.50
C TYR A 28 14.91 -9.94 10.12
N GLU A 29 15.57 -9.47 9.06
CA GLU A 29 16.92 -9.92 8.72
C GLU A 29 17.99 -9.46 9.72
N HIS A 30 17.78 -8.29 10.35
CA HIS A 30 18.76 -7.65 11.23
C HIS A 30 18.42 -7.71 12.73
N HIS A 31 17.40 -8.47 13.14
CA HIS A 31 17.01 -8.50 14.55
C HIS A 31 18.03 -9.25 15.42
N GLU A 32 18.39 -8.63 16.56
CA GLU A 32 19.30 -9.23 17.55
C GLU A 32 18.55 -9.86 18.75
N ASP A 33 17.25 -9.59 18.87
CA ASP A 33 16.39 -10.01 19.98
C ASP A 33 15.07 -10.60 19.47
N PRO A 34 14.58 -11.73 20.01
CA PRO A 34 13.30 -12.33 19.62
C PRO A 34 12.08 -11.39 19.67
N HIS A 35 12.05 -10.37 20.53
CA HIS A 35 10.93 -9.43 20.57
C HIS A 35 10.89 -8.53 19.33
N CYS A 36 12.05 -8.16 18.78
CA CYS A 36 12.13 -7.49 17.49
C CYS A 36 11.60 -8.39 16.36
N GLY A 37 11.89 -9.69 16.41
CA GLY A 37 11.33 -10.68 15.48
C GLY A 37 9.79 -10.71 15.51
N ILE A 38 9.18 -10.65 16.70
CA ILE A 38 7.71 -10.56 16.85
C ILE A 38 7.19 -9.25 16.27
N LEU A 39 7.82 -8.12 16.57
CA LEU A 39 7.44 -6.80 16.06
C LEU A 39 7.41 -6.80 14.52
N TYR A 40 8.49 -7.27 13.88
CA TYR A 40 8.56 -7.31 12.42
C TYR A 40 7.62 -8.35 11.82
N GLY A 41 7.35 -9.47 12.50
CA GLY A 41 6.32 -10.42 12.08
C GLY A 41 4.92 -9.79 12.05
N ILE A 42 4.56 -9.02 13.08
CA ILE A 42 3.28 -8.29 13.14
C ILE A 42 3.21 -7.21 12.05
N LEU A 43 4.31 -6.48 11.85
CA LEU A 43 4.39 -5.46 10.81
C LEU A 43 4.18 -6.06 9.41
N LEU A 44 4.79 -7.21 9.14
CA LEU A 44 4.67 -7.93 7.87
C LEU A 44 3.23 -8.39 7.60
N ASP A 45 2.63 -9.08 8.57
CA ASP A 45 1.24 -9.57 8.46
C ASP A 45 0.24 -8.41 8.26
N THR A 46 0.41 -7.33 9.02
CA THR A 46 -0.42 -6.13 8.89
C THR A 46 -0.21 -5.46 7.54
N GLY A 47 1.03 -5.35 7.06
CA GLY A 47 1.36 -4.79 5.75
C GLY A 47 0.64 -5.52 4.62
N TYR A 48 0.69 -6.86 4.59
CA TYR A 48 -0.04 -7.63 3.58
C TYR A 48 -1.56 -7.50 3.67
N LYS A 49 -2.13 -7.47 4.89
CA LYS A 49 -3.57 -7.27 5.09
C LYS A 49 -4.04 -5.91 4.59
N ILE A 50 -3.28 -4.85 4.87
CA ILE A 50 -3.58 -3.51 4.37
C ILE A 50 -3.46 -3.45 2.85
N LEU A 51 -2.41 -4.05 2.28
CA LEU A 51 -2.19 -4.11 0.84
C LEU A 51 -3.38 -4.74 0.11
N ASP A 52 -3.84 -5.91 0.57
CA ASP A 52 -4.98 -6.63 0.00
C ASP A 52 -6.27 -5.79 0.06
N LEU A 53 -6.56 -5.18 1.22
CA LEU A 53 -7.75 -4.33 1.38
C LEU A 53 -7.71 -3.09 0.48
N ALA A 54 -6.56 -2.41 0.42
CA ALA A 54 -6.42 -1.19 -0.37
C ALA A 54 -6.48 -1.48 -1.89
N GLN A 55 -5.91 -2.60 -2.33
CA GLN A 55 -6.02 -3.05 -3.73
C GLN A 55 -7.47 -3.41 -4.10
N LYS A 56 -8.20 -4.08 -3.21
CA LYS A 56 -9.63 -4.37 -3.40
C LYS A 56 -10.46 -3.09 -3.51
N GLU A 57 -10.20 -2.08 -2.69
CA GLU A 57 -10.91 -0.80 -2.76
C GLU A 57 -10.58 -0.04 -4.06
N LYS A 58 -9.30 -0.01 -4.47
CA LYS A 58 -8.88 0.52 -5.77
C LYS A 58 -9.63 -0.16 -6.91
N GLN A 59 -9.69 -1.49 -6.90
CA GLN A 59 -10.41 -2.24 -7.93
C GLN A 59 -11.91 -1.93 -7.92
N ALA A 60 -12.53 -1.79 -6.75
CA ALA A 60 -13.93 -1.38 -6.63
C ALA A 60 -14.17 0.00 -7.24
N HIS A 61 -13.24 0.95 -7.05
CA HIS A 61 -13.31 2.28 -7.68
C HIS A 61 -13.15 2.22 -9.20
N ILE A 62 -12.26 1.37 -9.72
CA ILE A 62 -12.09 1.13 -11.16
C ILE A 62 -13.38 0.58 -11.76
N LEU A 63 -13.98 -0.45 -11.15
CA LEU A 63 -15.22 -1.08 -11.63
C LEU A 63 -16.41 -0.11 -11.62
N LYS A 64 -16.45 0.85 -10.68
CA LYS A 64 -17.47 1.91 -10.63
C LYS A 64 -17.20 3.06 -11.62
N GLY A 65 -16.09 3.02 -12.36
CA GLY A 65 -15.65 4.12 -13.23
C GLY A 65 -15.27 5.39 -12.46
N TRP A 66 -14.95 5.27 -11.17
CA TRP A 66 -14.57 6.39 -10.31
C TRP A 66 -13.09 6.70 -10.39
N TRP A 67 -12.28 5.68 -10.70
CA TRP A 67 -10.85 5.78 -10.79
C TRP A 67 -10.45 6.46 -12.10
N LEU A 68 -9.97 7.69 -12.00
CA LEU A 68 -9.37 8.39 -13.12
C LEU A 68 -7.90 8.01 -13.18
N GLU A 69 -7.51 7.21 -14.17
CA GLU A 69 -6.09 7.15 -14.54
C GLU A 69 -5.64 8.56 -14.90
N SER A 70 -4.49 8.98 -14.36
CA SER A 70 -3.89 10.24 -14.77
C SER A 70 -3.72 10.16 -16.28
N ILE A 71 -4.50 10.96 -17.02
CA ILE A 71 -4.17 11.25 -18.42
C ILE A 71 -2.82 11.94 -18.34
N ASP A 72 -1.76 11.18 -18.56
CA ASP A 72 -0.44 11.73 -18.76
C ASP A 72 -0.57 12.68 -19.95
N LYS A 73 -0.44 13.99 -19.71
CA LYS A 73 -0.46 15.00 -20.77
C LYS A 73 0.89 14.98 -21.49
N GLY A 74 1.27 13.80 -21.97
CA GLY A 74 2.51 13.51 -22.66
C GLY A 74 2.33 13.33 -24.15
N ILE A 75 1.38 14.00 -24.80
CA ILE A 75 1.33 14.16 -26.26
C ILE A 75 0.62 15.49 -26.57
N ILE A 76 1.39 16.56 -26.84
CA ILE A 76 1.53 17.24 -28.15
C ILE A 76 2.85 18.01 -28.12
#